data_AF-A0A820IRN5-F1
#
_entry.id   AF-A0A820IRN5-F1
#
_cell.length_a   1.000
_cell.length_b   1.000
_cell.length_c   1.000
_cell.angle_alpha   90.00
_cell.angle_beta   90.00
_cell.angle_gamma   90.00
#
_symmetry.space_group_name_H-M   'P 1'
#
loop_
_entity.id
_entity.type
_entity.pdbx_description
1 polymer ?
#
loop_
_entity_poly.entity_id
_entity_poly.type
_entity_poly.pdbx_seq_one_letter_code
_entity_poly.pdbx_strand_id
1 'polypeptide(L)'
;PEIMIDCIICTRRWHQICALRLDQIWPEGFICNTCIREYNIKRTENRYIAQQLTVTDLSSRLEERVNKFLLDKDCHEGRVTIRVLASSDKICKVKPQLKSFYPNQVVDDYPYRTKAIFAFQEIEGLDVVFFGMYVQEYDERCPTPNTHRAYISYLDTVHFFRPKLYRQDVYHEILIGYLNYAKQHGYMYAHLWACPTSADFDYIFHCHPPEQRFPKLKHLRDWCRKMLDRAIAEHIAIDYKNIMQDCLDNQVHTVLDIPYFDDDLWPIVIEDSIENTTEISGKRKSANTYEKKLLKKTANQMSNCTDLLSIIFSTIEKRKEFDIRYYCTVCDDFDLCKKCYNVEPKYEHKMECSVLLTVDMSQDNEENSLNSNDKSIASTLL
;
A
#
# COMPACT_ATOMS: atom_id res chain seq x y z
N PRO A 1 -33.28 -7.98 2.26
CA PRO A 1 -33.53 -9.09 3.21
C PRO A 1 -32.55 -10.22 2.88
N GLU A 2 -31.99 -10.88 3.89
CA GLU A 2 -31.09 -12.01 3.65
C GLU A 2 -31.82 -13.20 3.02
N ILE A 3 -31.07 -14.00 2.23
CA ILE A 3 -31.59 -15.21 1.63
C ILE A 3 -31.82 -16.27 2.71
N MET A 4 -32.97 -16.91 2.64
CA MET A 4 -33.38 -17.97 3.56
C MET A 4 -33.36 -19.32 2.84
N ILE A 5 -32.98 -20.37 3.57
CA ILE A 5 -32.98 -21.76 3.11
C ILE A 5 -33.69 -22.65 4.11
N ASP A 6 -34.19 -23.79 3.64
CA ASP A 6 -34.93 -24.72 4.47
C ASP A 6 -34.14 -26.01 4.68
N CYS A 7 -34.18 -26.53 5.91
CA CYS A 7 -33.62 -27.85 6.19
C CYS A 7 -34.46 -28.93 5.47
N ILE A 8 -33.83 -29.79 4.69
CA ILE A 8 -34.53 -30.85 3.93
C ILE A 8 -35.16 -31.93 4.81
N ILE A 9 -34.84 -31.96 6.11
CA ILE A 9 -35.36 -32.94 7.08
C ILE A 9 -36.48 -32.34 7.91
N CYS A 10 -36.20 -31.28 8.67
CA CYS A 10 -37.18 -30.70 9.61
C CYS A 10 -37.92 -29.47 9.09
N THR A 11 -37.67 -29.08 7.83
CA THR A 11 -38.31 -27.95 7.12
C THR A 11 -38.24 -26.59 7.82
N ARG A 12 -37.44 -26.46 8.89
CA ARG A 12 -37.18 -25.18 9.56
C ARG A 12 -36.35 -24.29 8.64
N ARG A 13 -36.63 -22.99 8.70
CA ARG A 13 -35.96 -21.95 7.90
C ARG A 13 -34.73 -21.41 8.62
N TRP A 14 -33.68 -21.14 7.85
CA TRP A 14 -32.40 -20.61 8.33
C TRP A 14 -31.91 -19.52 7.38
N HIS A 15 -31.20 -18.51 7.89
CA HIS A 15 -30.45 -17.61 7.02
C HIS A 15 -29.34 -18.42 6.33
N GLN A 16 -29.20 -18.23 5.01
CA GLN A 16 -28.19 -18.95 4.22
C GLN A 16 -26.77 -18.74 4.76
N ILE A 17 -26.47 -17.51 5.20
CA ILE A 17 -25.18 -17.12 5.77
C ILE A 17 -24.95 -17.82 7.12
N CYS A 18 -25.92 -17.79 8.04
CA CYS A 18 -25.80 -18.51 9.32
C CYS A 18 -25.63 -20.02 9.15
N ALA A 19 -26.23 -20.59 8.09
CA ALA A 19 -26.10 -21.99 7.74
C ALA A 19 -24.79 -22.33 6.99
N LEU A 20 -24.04 -21.30 6.57
CA LEU A 20 -22.84 -21.38 5.73
C LEU A 20 -23.04 -22.33 4.54
N ARG A 21 -24.17 -22.18 3.85
CA ARG A 21 -24.58 -23.12 2.80
C ARG A 21 -24.39 -22.52 1.41
N LEU A 22 -23.55 -23.20 0.62
CA LEU A 22 -23.28 -22.89 -0.79
C LEU A 22 -23.57 -24.12 -1.66
N ASP A 23 -24.27 -23.92 -2.78
CA ASP A 23 -24.76 -25.01 -3.66
C ASP A 23 -23.60 -25.78 -4.30
N GLN A 24 -22.52 -25.07 -4.55
CA GLN A 24 -21.28 -25.58 -5.11
C GLN A 24 -20.56 -26.56 -4.16
N ILE A 25 -20.78 -26.42 -2.84
CA ILE A 25 -20.16 -27.28 -1.83
C ILE A 25 -21.06 -28.49 -1.53
N TRP A 26 -22.36 -28.26 -1.33
CA TRP A 26 -23.31 -29.30 -0.91
C TRP A 26 -24.57 -29.33 -1.79
N PRO A 27 -24.50 -29.83 -3.04
CA PRO A 27 -25.62 -29.76 -3.98
C PRO A 27 -26.88 -30.52 -3.50
N GLU A 28 -26.72 -31.53 -2.64
CA GLU A 28 -27.81 -32.35 -2.07
C GLU A 28 -28.76 -31.57 -1.13
N GLY A 29 -28.45 -30.31 -0.83
CA GLY A 29 -29.30 -29.44 -0.01
C GLY A 29 -28.71 -29.13 1.37
N PHE A 30 -29.54 -28.54 2.23
CA PHE A 30 -29.14 -28.13 3.58
C PHE A 30 -29.75 -29.04 4.64
N ILE A 31 -28.91 -29.52 5.55
CA ILE A 31 -29.34 -30.23 6.76
C ILE A 31 -28.83 -29.44 7.96
N CYS A 32 -29.73 -29.01 8.84
CA CYS A 32 -29.34 -28.21 10.00
C CYS A 32 -28.56 -29.04 11.04
N ASN A 33 -27.73 -28.36 11.84
CA ASN A 33 -26.89 -29.01 12.85
C ASN A 33 -27.67 -29.80 13.91
N THR A 34 -28.96 -29.51 14.11
CA THR A 34 -29.84 -30.31 14.99
C THR A 34 -30.15 -31.67 14.37
N CYS A 35 -30.62 -31.70 13.12
CA CYS A 35 -30.93 -32.95 12.43
C CYS A 35 -29.67 -33.79 12.16
N ILE A 36 -28.53 -33.15 11.87
CA ILE A 36 -27.24 -33.85 11.74
C ILE A 36 -26.93 -34.66 13.01
N ARG A 37 -27.08 -34.04 14.19
CA ARG A 37 -26.81 -34.68 15.48
C ARG A 37 -27.85 -35.73 15.84
N GLU A 38 -29.13 -35.43 15.65
CA GLU A 38 -30.25 -36.31 16.03
C GLU A 38 -30.28 -37.60 15.22
N TYR A 39 -30.03 -37.51 13.91
CA TYR A 39 -30.05 -38.66 12.99
C TYR A 39 -28.66 -39.23 12.68
N ASN A 40 -27.61 -38.75 13.38
CA ASN A 40 -26.21 -39.15 13.19
C ASN A 40 -25.76 -39.12 11.71
N ILE A 41 -26.11 -38.05 11.01
CA ILE A 41 -25.84 -37.90 9.57
C ILE A 41 -24.39 -37.46 9.38
N LYS A 42 -23.64 -38.17 8.55
CA LYS A 42 -22.29 -37.73 8.13
C LYS A 42 -22.41 -36.71 7.00
N ARG A 43 -22.00 -35.47 7.26
CA ARG A 43 -21.97 -34.41 6.24
C ARG A 43 -20.75 -34.63 5.33
N THR A 44 -20.92 -34.42 4.03
CA THR A 44 -19.80 -34.33 3.09
C THR A 44 -18.87 -33.21 3.53
N GLU A 45 -17.57 -33.46 3.57
CA GLU A 45 -16.58 -32.45 3.96
C GLU A 45 -16.50 -31.32 2.92
N ASN A 46 -16.23 -30.09 3.39
CA ASN A 46 -15.95 -28.98 2.50
C ASN A 46 -14.55 -29.14 1.89
N ARG A 47 -14.47 -29.27 0.57
CA ARG A 47 -13.19 -29.34 -0.16
C ARG A 47 -12.67 -27.96 -0.61
N TYR A 48 -13.51 -26.93 -0.54
CA TYR A 48 -13.18 -25.56 -0.90
C TYR A 48 -12.67 -24.81 0.34
N ILE A 49 -11.51 -25.23 0.82
CA ILE A 49 -10.82 -24.63 1.96
C ILE A 49 -9.50 -24.02 1.50
N ALA A 50 -9.03 -22.98 2.19
CA ALA A 50 -7.83 -22.22 1.84
C ALA A 50 -6.60 -23.13 1.74
N GLN A 51 -6.51 -24.15 2.61
CA GLN A 51 -5.41 -25.11 2.61
C GLN A 51 -5.30 -25.91 1.29
N GLN A 52 -6.42 -26.15 0.61
CA GLN A 52 -6.48 -26.89 -0.66
C GLN A 52 -6.15 -26.03 -1.88
N LEU A 53 -6.01 -24.71 -1.72
CA LEU A 53 -5.56 -23.83 -2.78
C LEU A 53 -4.08 -24.08 -3.11
N THR A 54 -3.70 -23.83 -4.36
CA THR A 54 -2.34 -24.06 -4.86
C THR A 54 -1.30 -23.32 -4.03
N VAL A 55 -0.29 -24.06 -3.56
CA VAL A 55 0.85 -23.51 -2.83
C VAL A 55 1.91 -23.07 -3.83
N THR A 56 2.41 -21.85 -3.64
CA THR A 56 3.58 -21.28 -4.31
C THR A 56 4.73 -21.15 -3.31
N ASP A 57 5.95 -20.99 -3.80
CA ASP A 57 7.13 -20.75 -2.95
C ASP A 57 6.92 -19.50 -2.06
N LEU A 58 6.52 -18.36 -2.65
CA LEU A 58 6.16 -17.15 -1.89
C LEU A 58 5.14 -17.43 -0.78
N SER A 59 4.02 -18.07 -1.12
CA SER A 59 2.99 -18.35 -0.11
C SER A 59 3.47 -19.28 1.01
N SER A 60 4.30 -20.29 0.69
CA SER A 60 4.86 -21.22 1.68
C SER A 60 5.78 -20.47 2.66
N ARG A 61 6.67 -19.62 2.14
CA ARG A 61 7.60 -18.84 2.97
C ARG A 61 6.89 -17.89 3.92
N LEU A 62 5.86 -17.20 3.43
CA LEU A 62 5.04 -16.31 4.28
C LEU A 62 4.27 -17.11 5.34
N GLU A 63 3.64 -18.22 4.94
CA GLU A 63 2.87 -19.08 5.84
C GLU A 63 3.76 -19.67 6.95
N GLU A 64 4.93 -20.19 6.60
CA GLU A 64 5.92 -20.71 7.55
C GLU A 64 6.37 -19.64 8.54
N ARG A 65 6.68 -18.43 8.05
CA ARG A 65 7.12 -17.31 8.89
C ARG A 65 6.05 -16.93 9.90
N VAL A 66 4.81 -16.74 9.47
CA VAL A 66 3.70 -16.32 10.34
C VAL A 66 3.37 -17.41 11.37
N ASN A 67 3.26 -18.68 10.95
CA ASN A 67 2.94 -19.75 11.88
C ASN A 67 4.08 -20.02 12.86
N LYS A 68 5.35 -19.85 12.45
CA LYS A 68 6.49 -19.89 13.37
C LYS A 68 6.41 -18.77 14.41
N PHE A 69 6.13 -17.54 14.00
CA PHE A 69 5.92 -16.43 14.92
C PHE A 69 4.82 -16.73 15.94
N LEU A 70 3.67 -17.26 15.49
CA LEU A 70 2.58 -17.62 16.39
C LEU A 70 2.97 -18.75 17.35
N LEU A 71 3.70 -19.75 16.88
CA LEU A 71 4.22 -20.83 17.71
C LEU A 71 5.19 -20.31 18.78
N ASP A 72 6.10 -19.41 18.41
CA ASP A 72 7.06 -18.78 19.33
C ASP A 72 6.37 -17.91 20.40
N LYS A 73 5.13 -17.47 20.13
CA LYS A 73 4.26 -16.74 21.07
C LYS A 73 3.32 -17.65 21.88
N ASP A 74 3.51 -18.97 21.82
CA ASP A 74 2.64 -19.97 22.45
C ASP A 74 1.16 -19.82 22.03
N CYS A 75 0.95 -19.37 20.79
CA CYS A 75 -0.38 -19.16 20.21
C CYS A 75 -0.78 -20.39 19.40
N HIS A 76 -1.77 -21.13 19.88
CA HIS A 76 -2.32 -22.31 19.22
C HIS A 76 -3.71 -22.08 18.59
N GLU A 77 -4.18 -20.83 18.57
CA GLU A 77 -5.49 -20.48 18.05
C GLU A 77 -5.44 -20.33 16.52
N GLY A 78 -5.90 -21.36 15.81
CA GLY A 78 -6.16 -21.34 14.37
C GLY A 78 -4.91 -21.23 13.50
N ARG A 79 -4.66 -22.22 12.64
CA ARG A 79 -3.56 -22.15 11.67
C ARG A 79 -3.79 -21.00 10.69
N VAL A 80 -2.74 -20.24 10.40
CA VAL A 80 -2.76 -19.26 9.30
C VAL A 80 -2.39 -19.96 8.00
N THR A 81 -3.18 -19.73 6.96
CA THR A 81 -2.91 -20.21 5.60
C THR A 81 -2.71 -19.00 4.69
N ILE A 82 -1.62 -18.94 3.93
CA ILE A 82 -1.36 -17.82 3.01
C ILE A 82 -1.32 -18.37 1.58
N ARG A 83 -1.94 -17.68 0.62
CA ARG A 83 -2.01 -18.13 -0.78
C ARG A 83 -1.83 -16.97 -1.75
N VAL A 84 -1.12 -17.25 -2.84
CA VAL A 84 -1.09 -16.36 -4.02
C VAL A 84 -2.24 -16.78 -4.93
N LEU A 85 -3.31 -15.99 -4.96
CA LEU A 85 -4.54 -16.30 -5.69
C LEU A 85 -4.48 -15.89 -7.17
N ALA A 86 -3.63 -14.93 -7.50
CA ALA A 86 -3.39 -14.50 -8.87
C ALA A 86 -1.93 -14.08 -9.05
N SER A 87 -1.39 -14.36 -10.23
CA SER A 87 -0.05 -13.93 -10.67
C SER A 87 -0.09 -13.76 -12.18
N SER A 88 0.14 -12.56 -12.69
CA SER A 88 0.07 -12.26 -14.13
C SER A 88 1.01 -11.15 -14.54
N ASP A 89 1.51 -11.20 -15.77
CA ASP A 89 2.33 -10.15 -16.34
C ASP A 89 1.44 -8.98 -16.84
N LYS A 90 1.89 -7.76 -16.56
CA LYS A 90 1.22 -6.49 -16.81
C LYS A 90 2.23 -5.46 -17.31
N ILE A 91 1.70 -4.33 -17.79
CA ILE A 91 2.48 -3.27 -18.42
C ILE A 91 2.00 -1.93 -17.85
N CYS A 92 2.88 -1.22 -17.16
CA CYS A 92 2.63 0.15 -16.74
C CYS A 92 2.95 1.08 -17.91
N LYS A 93 1.93 1.70 -18.51
CA LYS A 93 2.10 2.60 -19.64
C LYS A 93 2.41 4.01 -19.15
N VAL A 94 3.46 4.61 -19.71
CA VAL A 94 3.77 6.01 -19.42
C VAL A 94 2.67 6.91 -19.99
N LYS A 95 2.16 7.82 -19.15
CA LYS A 95 1.09 8.74 -19.51
C LYS A 95 1.52 9.76 -20.60
N PRO A 96 0.57 10.29 -21.38
CA PRO A 96 0.89 11.00 -22.62
C PRO A 96 1.65 12.32 -22.45
N GLN A 97 1.46 13.05 -21.35
CA GLN A 97 2.07 14.37 -21.20
C GLN A 97 3.55 14.24 -20.87
N LEU A 98 3.94 13.28 -20.03
CA LEU A 98 5.34 12.98 -19.77
C LEU A 98 6.07 12.57 -21.05
N LYS A 99 5.47 11.68 -21.87
CA LYS A 99 6.02 11.31 -23.18
C LYS A 99 6.19 12.52 -24.11
N SER A 100 5.22 13.43 -24.11
CA SER A 100 5.25 14.63 -24.96
C SER A 100 6.26 15.66 -24.47
N PHE A 101 6.48 15.76 -23.16
CA PHE A 101 7.41 16.71 -22.55
C PHE A 101 8.87 16.28 -22.68
N TYR A 102 9.15 14.97 -22.65
CA TYR A 102 10.48 14.38 -22.84
C TYR A 102 10.54 13.44 -24.07
N PRO A 103 10.40 13.98 -25.30
CA PRO A 103 10.38 13.15 -26.50
C PRO A 103 11.69 12.38 -26.66
N ASN A 104 11.57 11.08 -26.98
CA ASN A 104 12.68 10.14 -27.17
C ASN A 104 13.60 9.90 -25.95
N GLN A 105 13.22 10.37 -24.77
CA GLN A 105 13.96 10.13 -23.51
C GLN A 105 13.22 9.19 -22.56
N VAL A 106 11.95 8.91 -22.83
CA VAL A 106 11.10 8.07 -21.98
C VAL A 106 10.78 6.77 -22.71
N VAL A 107 10.90 5.66 -22.00
CA VAL A 107 10.47 4.35 -22.51
C VAL A 107 8.96 4.32 -22.69
N ASP A 108 8.49 3.42 -23.56
CA ASP A 108 7.06 3.34 -23.83
C ASP A 108 6.26 2.77 -22.67
N ASP A 109 6.86 1.84 -21.94
CA ASP A 109 6.25 1.11 -20.85
C ASP A 109 7.25 0.41 -19.93
N TYR A 110 6.77 0.08 -18.72
CA TYR A 110 7.48 -0.70 -17.72
C TYR A 110 6.73 -2.02 -17.49
N PRO A 111 7.25 -3.18 -17.95
CA PRO A 111 6.65 -4.48 -17.67
C PRO A 111 6.84 -4.84 -16.19
N TYR A 112 5.81 -5.44 -15.60
CA TYR A 112 5.83 -5.93 -14.23
C TYR A 112 4.97 -7.18 -14.08
N ARG A 113 5.21 -7.94 -13.01
CA ARG A 113 4.31 -9.02 -12.59
C ARG A 113 3.45 -8.53 -11.43
N THR A 114 2.13 -8.65 -11.55
CA THR A 114 1.23 -8.43 -10.42
C THR A 114 0.94 -9.74 -9.70
N LYS A 115 0.91 -9.72 -8.37
CA LYS A 115 0.47 -10.85 -7.54
C LYS A 115 -0.58 -10.40 -6.54
N ALA A 116 -1.57 -11.28 -6.30
CA ALA A 116 -2.60 -11.10 -5.29
C ALA A 116 -2.40 -12.14 -4.17
N ILE A 117 -2.07 -11.69 -2.96
CA ILE A 117 -1.68 -12.50 -1.82
C ILE A 117 -2.73 -12.34 -0.72
N PHE A 118 -3.27 -13.46 -0.23
CA PHE A 118 -4.31 -13.45 0.80
C PHE A 118 -3.95 -14.37 1.97
N ALA A 119 -4.31 -13.95 3.18
CA ALA A 119 -4.15 -14.75 4.39
C ALA A 119 -5.51 -15.09 5.01
N PHE A 120 -5.62 -16.34 5.43
CA PHE A 120 -6.79 -16.96 6.03
C PHE A 120 -6.41 -17.51 7.39
N GLN A 121 -7.33 -17.48 8.35
CA GLN A 121 -7.18 -18.17 9.62
C GLN A 121 -8.32 -19.15 9.81
N GLU A 122 -8.00 -20.36 10.28
CA GLU A 122 -9.00 -21.32 10.72
C GLU A 122 -9.60 -20.88 12.06
N ILE A 123 -10.87 -20.46 12.06
CA ILE A 123 -11.62 -20.07 13.27
C ILE A 123 -12.83 -20.99 13.38
N GLU A 124 -12.91 -21.77 14.45
CA GLU A 124 -14.03 -22.71 14.71
C GLU A 124 -14.26 -23.71 13.55
N GLY A 125 -13.16 -24.15 12.91
CA GLY A 125 -13.18 -25.06 11.76
C GLY A 125 -13.57 -24.42 10.43
N LEU A 126 -13.59 -23.09 10.35
CA LEU A 126 -13.93 -22.32 9.15
C LEU A 126 -12.76 -21.43 8.73
N ASP A 127 -12.51 -21.33 7.43
CA ASP A 127 -11.55 -20.35 6.92
C ASP A 127 -12.13 -18.95 6.95
N VAL A 128 -11.44 -18.04 7.63
CA VAL A 128 -11.75 -16.61 7.67
C VAL A 128 -10.61 -15.85 7.01
N VAL A 129 -10.87 -15.26 5.85
CA VAL A 129 -9.93 -14.33 5.22
C VAL A 129 -9.82 -13.07 6.08
N PHE A 130 -8.59 -12.61 6.35
CA PHE A 130 -8.37 -11.45 7.22
C PHE A 130 -7.38 -10.42 6.65
N PHE A 131 -6.62 -10.78 5.63
CA PHE A 131 -5.61 -9.93 5.02
C PHE A 131 -5.54 -10.18 3.52
N GLY A 132 -5.41 -9.11 2.74
CA GLY A 132 -5.19 -9.14 1.29
C GLY A 132 -4.16 -8.10 0.89
N MET A 133 -3.29 -8.43 -0.06
CA MET A 133 -2.28 -7.53 -0.59
C MET A 133 -2.06 -7.77 -2.08
N TYR A 134 -1.94 -6.68 -2.84
CA TYR A 134 -1.52 -6.67 -4.23
C TYR A 134 -0.15 -6.03 -4.35
N VAL A 135 0.72 -6.67 -5.12
CA VAL A 135 2.07 -6.18 -5.38
C VAL A 135 2.33 -6.09 -6.88
N GLN A 136 3.22 -5.17 -7.27
CA GLN A 136 3.80 -5.06 -8.59
C GLN A 136 5.31 -5.32 -8.47
N GLU A 137 5.79 -6.28 -9.22
CA GLU A 137 7.19 -6.72 -9.20
C GLU A 137 7.86 -6.40 -10.54
N TYR A 138 8.81 -5.47 -10.53
CA TYR A 138 9.57 -5.02 -11.68
C TYR A 138 10.97 -5.65 -11.62
N ASP A 139 11.17 -6.74 -12.36
CA ASP A 139 12.40 -7.51 -12.33
C ASP A 139 13.52 -6.90 -13.21
N GLU A 140 14.60 -7.65 -13.40
CA GLU A 140 15.79 -7.27 -14.19
C GLU A 140 15.48 -6.97 -15.67
N ARG A 141 14.34 -7.45 -16.20
CA ARG A 141 13.93 -7.24 -17.60
C ARG A 141 13.23 -5.90 -17.78
N CYS A 142 12.84 -5.24 -16.69
CA CYS A 142 12.21 -3.93 -16.71
C CYS A 142 13.27 -2.84 -16.90
N PRO A 143 13.06 -1.82 -17.75
CA PRO A 143 14.00 -0.71 -17.87
C PRO A 143 14.03 0.18 -16.61
N THR A 144 15.15 0.88 -16.43
CA THR A 144 15.30 1.94 -15.41
C THR A 144 14.25 3.04 -15.63
N PRO A 145 13.67 3.63 -14.58
CA PRO A 145 14.03 3.53 -13.15
C PRO A 145 13.39 2.37 -12.39
N ASN A 146 12.55 1.54 -13.02
CA ASN A 146 11.75 0.54 -12.33
C ASN A 146 12.47 -0.80 -12.07
N THR A 147 13.60 -1.07 -12.74
CA THR A 147 14.37 -2.32 -12.59
C THR A 147 14.66 -2.66 -11.12
N HIS A 148 14.49 -3.93 -10.75
CA HIS A 148 14.73 -4.44 -9.39
C HIS A 148 13.90 -3.78 -8.29
N ARG A 149 12.66 -3.36 -8.59
CA ARG A 149 11.76 -2.73 -7.61
C ARG A 149 10.49 -3.54 -7.38
N ALA A 150 10.06 -3.62 -6.13
CA ALA A 150 8.74 -4.10 -5.74
C ALA A 150 7.88 -2.91 -5.28
N TYR A 151 6.60 -2.89 -5.62
CA TYR A 151 5.65 -1.88 -5.16
C TYR A 151 4.43 -2.57 -4.55
N ILE A 152 4.10 -2.23 -3.30
CA ILE A 152 2.88 -2.70 -2.64
C ILE A 152 1.75 -1.75 -3.01
N SER A 153 0.94 -2.14 -3.99
CA SER A 153 -0.12 -1.29 -4.57
C SER A 153 -1.31 -1.14 -3.66
N TYR A 154 -1.79 -2.26 -3.12
CA TYR A 154 -2.96 -2.28 -2.25
C TYR A 154 -2.72 -3.22 -1.08
N LEU A 155 -3.15 -2.82 0.10
CA LEU A 155 -3.19 -3.65 1.29
C LEU A 155 -4.48 -3.36 2.01
N ASP A 156 -5.20 -4.42 2.36
CA ASP A 156 -6.47 -4.31 3.08
C ASP A 156 -6.62 -5.44 4.09
N THR A 157 -7.40 -5.20 5.14
CA THR A 157 -7.57 -6.17 6.22
C THR A 157 -8.99 -6.12 6.80
N VAL A 158 -9.52 -7.28 7.20
CA VAL A 158 -10.70 -7.37 8.05
C VAL A 158 -10.30 -7.87 9.43
N HIS A 159 -10.81 -7.22 10.47
CA HIS A 159 -10.20 -7.27 11.80
C HIS A 159 -10.49 -8.55 12.63
N PHE A 160 -10.91 -9.64 11.99
CA PHE A 160 -11.42 -10.85 12.65
C PHE A 160 -10.36 -11.84 13.14
N PHE A 161 -9.08 -11.61 12.83
CA PHE A 161 -7.97 -12.45 13.33
C PHE A 161 -8.03 -12.67 14.85
N ARG A 162 -7.79 -13.92 15.28
CA ARG A 162 -7.77 -14.34 16.68
C ARG A 162 -6.42 -14.98 17.06
N PRO A 163 -5.85 -14.69 18.23
CA PRO A 163 -6.32 -13.71 19.20
C PRO A 163 -6.03 -12.29 18.68
N LYS A 164 -6.92 -11.35 19.04
CA LYS A 164 -6.81 -9.93 18.66
C LYS A 164 -5.46 -9.32 19.04
N LEU A 165 -4.83 -9.83 20.11
CA LEU A 165 -3.53 -9.39 20.62
C LEU A 165 -2.44 -9.43 19.54
N TYR A 166 -2.36 -10.49 18.74
CA TYR A 166 -1.29 -10.70 17.77
C TYR A 166 -1.62 -10.21 16.36
N ARG A 167 -2.83 -9.71 16.13
CA ARG A 167 -3.31 -9.31 14.81
C ARG A 167 -2.38 -8.34 14.09
N GLN A 168 -1.94 -7.28 14.78
CA GLN A 168 -1.06 -6.27 14.18
C GLN A 168 0.33 -6.84 13.88
N ASP A 169 0.87 -7.67 14.78
CA ASP A 169 2.17 -8.31 14.58
C ASP A 169 2.12 -9.29 13.41
N VAL A 170 1.04 -10.05 13.24
CA VAL A 170 0.85 -10.95 12.10
C VAL A 170 0.83 -10.18 10.78
N TYR A 171 0.21 -9.00 10.72
CA TYR A 171 0.25 -8.17 9.51
C TYR A 171 1.69 -7.72 9.19
N HIS A 172 2.45 -7.34 10.22
CA HIS A 172 3.87 -7.03 10.05
C HIS A 172 4.67 -8.26 9.62
N GLU A 173 4.43 -9.46 10.17
CA GLU A 173 5.12 -10.68 9.77
C GLU A 173 4.91 -11.02 8.29
N ILE A 174 3.71 -10.79 7.76
CA ILE A 174 3.40 -10.99 6.34
C ILE A 174 4.21 -10.01 5.49
N LEU A 175 4.21 -8.72 5.86
CA LEU A 175 4.94 -7.68 5.13
C LEU A 175 6.45 -7.87 5.17
N ILE A 176 7.01 -8.09 6.36
CA ILE A 176 8.45 -8.34 6.55
C ILE A 176 8.85 -9.63 5.81
N GLY A 177 8.02 -10.66 5.88
CA GLY A 177 8.20 -11.89 5.11
C GLY A 177 8.25 -11.65 3.60
N TYR A 178 7.38 -10.77 3.09
CA TYR A 178 7.38 -10.41 1.67
C TYR A 178 8.62 -9.62 1.28
N LEU A 179 9.05 -8.65 2.08
CA LEU A 179 10.29 -7.89 1.83
C LEU A 179 11.51 -8.82 1.78
N ASN A 180 11.61 -9.76 2.72
CA ASN A 180 12.68 -10.75 2.73
C ASN A 180 12.63 -11.66 1.49
N TYR A 181 11.43 -12.12 1.11
CA TYR A 181 11.25 -12.90 -0.11
C TYR A 181 11.69 -12.13 -1.36
N ALA A 182 11.27 -10.86 -1.47
CA ALA A 182 11.63 -10.00 -2.60
C ALA A 182 13.15 -9.79 -2.66
N LYS A 183 13.80 -9.48 -1.53
CA LYS A 183 15.26 -9.38 -1.45
C LYS A 183 15.97 -10.63 -1.96
N GLN A 184 15.51 -11.81 -1.54
CA GLN A 184 16.08 -13.10 -1.96
C GLN A 184 15.89 -13.38 -3.46
N HIS A 185 14.92 -12.74 -4.11
CA HIS A 185 14.61 -12.86 -5.53
C HIS A 185 15.19 -11.71 -6.37
N GLY A 186 16.12 -10.94 -5.81
CA GLY A 186 16.87 -9.91 -6.55
C GLY A 186 16.17 -8.57 -6.68
N TYR A 187 15.10 -8.31 -5.90
CA TYR A 187 14.57 -6.96 -5.77
C TYR A 187 15.41 -6.16 -4.77
N MET A 188 15.88 -4.99 -5.20
CA MET A 188 16.76 -4.11 -4.42
C MET A 188 15.97 -3.09 -3.62
N TYR A 189 14.82 -2.64 -4.12
CA TYR A 189 14.00 -1.64 -3.46
C TYR A 189 12.55 -2.10 -3.34
N ALA A 190 11.90 -1.74 -2.25
CA ALA A 190 10.45 -1.86 -2.11
C ALA A 190 9.82 -0.48 -1.89
N HIS A 191 8.63 -0.28 -2.43
CA HIS A 191 7.90 0.98 -2.34
C HIS A 191 6.54 0.73 -1.71
N LEU A 192 6.18 1.57 -0.74
CA LEU A 192 4.92 1.50 -0.03
C LEU A 192 4.29 2.90 0.05
N TRP A 193 3.08 3.04 -0.50
CA TRP A 193 2.32 4.27 -0.35
C TRP A 193 1.40 4.18 0.87
N ALA A 194 1.76 4.90 1.93
CA ALA A 194 0.96 4.98 3.15
C ALA A 194 -0.25 5.90 2.93
N CYS A 195 -1.30 5.36 2.30
CA CYS A 195 -2.55 6.06 2.03
C CYS A 195 -3.73 5.36 2.73
N PRO A 196 -4.30 5.93 3.80
CA PRO A 196 -5.44 5.30 4.46
C PRO A 196 -6.68 5.38 3.56
N THR A 197 -7.46 4.30 3.53
CA THR A 197 -8.81 4.36 2.97
C THR A 197 -9.70 5.28 3.82
N SER A 198 -10.80 5.73 3.22
CA SER A 198 -11.92 6.31 3.96
C SER A 198 -13.09 5.33 4.01
N ALA A 199 -14.02 5.53 4.95
CA ALA A 199 -15.18 4.65 5.15
C ALA A 199 -16.04 4.42 3.89
N ASP A 200 -15.96 5.31 2.91
CA ASP A 200 -16.72 5.22 1.65
C ASP A 200 -16.01 4.40 0.55
N PHE A 201 -14.77 3.95 0.78
CA PHE A 201 -13.96 3.25 -0.23
C PHE A 201 -13.25 2.04 0.38
N ASP A 202 -13.52 0.86 -0.19
CA ASP A 202 -12.85 -0.39 0.13
C ASP A 202 -11.71 -0.62 -0.88
N TYR A 203 -10.50 -0.99 -0.42
CA TYR A 203 -9.41 -1.34 -1.34
C TYR A 203 -9.61 -2.75 -1.92
N ILE A 204 -9.85 -3.74 -1.07
CA ILE A 204 -9.97 -5.15 -1.49
C ILE A 204 -11.25 -5.77 -0.93
N PHE A 205 -11.51 -5.63 0.38
CA PHE A 205 -12.62 -6.31 1.02
C PHE A 205 -13.86 -5.42 1.04
N HIS A 206 -14.87 -5.82 0.28
CA HIS A 206 -16.11 -5.05 0.23
C HIS A 206 -16.86 -5.08 1.57
N CYS A 207 -17.30 -3.90 2.02
CA CYS A 207 -18.16 -3.69 3.18
C CYS A 207 -17.52 -4.15 4.50
N HIS A 208 -16.56 -3.36 4.96
CA HIS A 208 -15.91 -3.57 6.24
C HIS A 208 -16.88 -3.55 7.44
N PRO A 209 -16.57 -4.26 8.55
CA PRO A 209 -17.36 -4.21 9.76
C PRO A 209 -17.55 -2.76 10.24
N PRO A 210 -18.76 -2.30 10.63
CA PRO A 210 -19.00 -0.93 11.04
C PRO A 210 -18.15 -0.47 12.24
N GLU A 211 -17.76 -1.39 13.10
CA GLU A 211 -16.88 -1.18 14.24
C GLU A 211 -15.38 -1.12 13.87
N GLN A 212 -15.02 -1.49 12.63
CA GLN A 212 -13.66 -1.38 12.12
C GLN A 212 -13.30 0.09 11.92
N ARG A 213 -12.39 0.60 12.76
CA ARG A 213 -11.85 1.94 12.60
C ARG A 213 -10.72 1.95 11.59
N PHE A 214 -10.83 2.80 10.58
CA PHE A 214 -9.75 3.06 9.64
C PHE A 214 -8.67 3.92 10.29
N PRO A 215 -7.38 3.57 10.13
CA PRO A 215 -6.30 4.34 10.72
C PRO A 215 -6.21 5.73 10.06
N LYS A 216 -6.01 6.77 10.88
CA LYS A 216 -5.63 8.09 10.36
C LYS A 216 -4.21 8.01 9.80
N LEU A 217 -3.87 8.92 8.89
CA LEU A 217 -2.59 8.93 8.18
C LEU A 217 -1.37 8.86 9.11
N LYS A 218 -1.35 9.66 10.21
CA LYS A 218 -0.28 9.61 11.23
C LYS A 218 -0.10 8.20 11.80
N HIS A 219 -1.20 7.56 12.19
CA HIS A 219 -1.19 6.21 12.75
C HIS A 219 -0.74 5.17 11.73
N LEU A 220 -1.20 5.27 10.47
CA LEU A 220 -0.78 4.37 9.40
C LEU A 220 0.73 4.51 9.14
N ARG A 221 1.24 5.74 9.11
CA ARG A 221 2.68 6.02 8.95
C ARG A 221 3.50 5.44 10.11
N ASP A 222 3.06 5.64 11.35
CA ASP A 222 3.75 5.09 12.52
C ASP A 222 3.67 3.56 12.57
N TRP A 223 2.58 2.99 12.06
CA TRP A 223 2.44 1.55 11.87
C TRP A 223 3.44 1.02 10.84
N CYS A 224 3.55 1.66 9.67
CA CYS A 224 4.55 1.32 8.65
C CYS A 224 5.98 1.45 9.18
N ARG A 225 6.30 2.54 9.90
CA ARG A 225 7.62 2.73 10.51
C ARG A 225 7.97 1.60 11.48
N LYS A 226 7.06 1.23 12.38
CA LYS A 226 7.27 0.10 13.30
C LYS A 226 7.55 -1.21 12.56
N MET A 227 6.85 -1.46 11.44
CA MET A 227 7.10 -2.62 10.59
C MET A 227 8.50 -2.56 9.96
N LEU A 228 8.90 -1.41 9.43
CA LEU A 228 10.19 -1.23 8.77
C LEU A 228 11.37 -1.23 9.75
N ASP A 229 11.22 -0.63 10.93
CA ASP A 229 12.22 -0.67 12.01
C ASP A 229 12.50 -2.13 12.43
N ARG A 230 11.46 -2.98 12.45
CA ARG A 230 11.62 -4.42 12.67
C ARG A 230 12.32 -5.11 11.50
N ALA A 231 12.00 -4.76 10.24
CA ALA A 231 12.69 -5.29 9.07
C ALA A 231 14.19 -4.95 9.08
N ILE A 232 14.57 -3.74 9.53
CA ILE A 232 15.96 -3.33 9.72
C ILE A 232 16.62 -4.13 10.84
N ALA A 233 15.95 -4.28 11.98
CA ALA A 233 16.47 -5.06 13.11
C ALA A 233 16.70 -6.54 12.76
N GLU A 234 15.96 -7.07 11.78
CA GLU A 234 16.12 -8.43 11.24
C GLU A 234 17.10 -8.51 10.05
N HIS A 235 17.78 -7.41 9.70
CA HIS A 235 18.70 -7.29 8.55
C HIS A 235 18.06 -7.60 7.19
N ILE A 236 16.74 -7.43 7.10
CA ILE A 236 15.97 -7.58 5.86
C ILE A 236 16.06 -6.29 5.05
N ALA A 237 15.83 -5.14 5.68
CA ALA A 237 16.03 -3.82 5.09
C ALA A 237 17.32 -3.17 5.62
N ILE A 238 17.98 -2.35 4.81
CA ILE A 238 19.12 -1.52 5.23
C ILE A 238 18.58 -0.24 5.88
N ASP A 239 17.74 0.48 5.15
CA ASP A 239 17.08 1.69 5.61
C ASP A 239 15.71 1.88 4.94
N TYR A 240 15.02 2.94 5.33
CA TYR A 240 13.86 3.44 4.60
C TYR A 240 13.82 4.96 4.65
N LYS A 241 13.35 5.56 3.57
CA LYS A 241 13.25 7.01 3.39
C LYS A 241 11.91 7.36 2.80
N ASN A 242 11.50 8.60 2.99
CA ASN A 242 10.51 9.14 2.07
C ASN A 242 11.15 9.38 0.71
N ILE A 243 10.36 9.30 -0.36
CA ILE A 243 10.86 9.45 -1.73
C ILE A 243 11.58 10.79 -2.00
N MET A 244 11.19 11.88 -1.31
CA MET A 244 11.85 13.18 -1.47
C MET A 244 13.29 13.13 -0.92
N GLN A 245 13.45 12.56 0.28
CA GLN A 245 14.75 12.36 0.90
C GLN A 245 15.59 11.37 0.10
N ASP A 246 14.98 10.29 -0.39
CA ASP A 246 15.63 9.33 -1.28
C ASP A 246 16.15 9.99 -2.57
N CYS A 247 15.36 10.87 -3.18
CA CYS A 247 15.79 11.65 -4.34
C CYS A 247 16.96 12.59 -4.01
N LEU A 248 16.94 13.25 -2.85
CA LEU A 248 18.02 14.14 -2.41
C LEU A 248 19.33 13.37 -2.17
N ASP A 249 19.24 12.25 -1.44
CA ASP A 249 20.40 11.43 -1.08
C ASP A 249 21.05 10.79 -2.30
N ASN A 250 20.23 10.36 -3.27
CA ASN A 250 20.69 9.75 -4.53
C ASN A 250 20.96 10.78 -5.64
N GLN A 251 20.91 12.08 -5.33
CA GLN A 251 21.15 13.16 -6.30
C GLN A 251 20.30 13.03 -7.57
N VAL A 252 19.04 12.66 -7.42
CA VAL A 252 18.08 12.59 -8.53
C VAL A 252 17.91 14.00 -9.09
N HIS A 253 18.17 14.14 -10.40
CA HIS A 253 18.18 15.43 -11.10
C HIS A 253 17.04 15.57 -12.11
N THR A 254 16.28 14.51 -12.36
CA THR A 254 15.14 14.54 -13.28
C THR A 254 14.01 13.66 -12.77
N VAL A 255 12.78 14.01 -13.15
CA VAL A 255 11.59 13.19 -12.86
C VAL A 255 11.63 11.82 -13.54
N LEU A 256 12.48 11.65 -14.56
CA LEU A 256 12.66 10.38 -15.27
C LEU A 256 13.38 9.32 -14.44
N ASP A 257 14.07 9.73 -13.37
CA ASP A 257 14.75 8.81 -12.45
C ASP A 257 13.86 8.43 -11.26
N ILE A 258 12.65 9.01 -11.15
CA ILE A 258 11.66 8.63 -10.14
C ILE A 258 10.95 7.35 -10.61
N PRO A 259 10.89 6.29 -9.77
CA PRO A 259 10.16 5.08 -10.11
C PRO A 259 8.70 5.36 -10.51
N TYR A 260 8.26 4.72 -11.60
CA TYR A 260 6.97 5.00 -12.24
C TYR A 260 6.05 3.78 -12.15
N PHE A 261 5.17 3.75 -11.15
CA PHE A 261 4.31 2.59 -10.88
C PHE A 261 2.88 2.77 -11.39
N ASP A 262 2.23 1.66 -11.73
CA ASP A 262 0.82 1.69 -12.15
C ASP A 262 -0.08 2.04 -10.96
N ASP A 263 -1.08 2.89 -11.20
CA ASP A 263 -2.03 3.40 -10.18
C ASP A 263 -1.40 4.11 -8.95
N ASP A 264 -0.15 4.57 -9.07
CA ASP A 264 0.53 5.33 -8.03
C ASP A 264 0.33 6.85 -8.15
N LEU A 265 0.62 7.57 -7.06
CA LEU A 265 0.51 9.02 -6.97
C LEU A 265 1.47 9.77 -7.90
N TRP A 266 2.71 9.31 -8.05
CA TRP A 266 3.76 10.07 -8.76
C TRP A 266 3.46 10.30 -10.24
N PRO A 267 3.02 9.30 -11.02
CA PRO A 267 2.54 9.51 -12.38
C PRO A 267 1.49 10.63 -12.51
N ILE A 268 0.57 10.73 -11.55
CA ILE A 268 -0.49 11.76 -11.54
C ILE A 268 0.12 13.14 -11.27
N VAL A 269 0.95 13.25 -10.23
CA VAL A 269 1.61 14.51 -9.84
C VAL A 269 2.50 15.05 -10.95
N ILE A 270 3.18 14.16 -11.70
CA ILE A 270 4.03 14.52 -12.83
C ILE A 270 3.20 15.10 -13.98
N GLU A 271 2.12 14.43 -14.40
CA GLU A 271 1.21 14.93 -15.45
C GLU A 271 0.63 16.29 -15.06
N ASP A 272 0.04 16.40 -13.87
CA ASP A 272 -0.55 17.66 -13.39
C ASP A 272 0.48 18.80 -13.37
N SER A 273 1.72 18.51 -12.99
CA SER A 273 2.81 19.49 -12.98
C SER A 273 3.21 19.96 -14.38
N ILE A 274 3.17 19.06 -15.36
CA ILE A 274 3.40 19.38 -16.77
C ILE A 274 2.28 20.29 -17.30
N GLU A 275 1.01 19.94 -17.08
CA GLU A 275 -0.15 20.76 -17.51
C GLU A 275 -0.03 22.19 -16.97
N ASN A 276 0.16 22.31 -15.66
CA ASN A 276 0.27 23.60 -14.98
C ASN A 276 1.40 24.47 -15.56
N THR A 277 2.52 23.87 -15.96
CA THR A 277 3.65 24.58 -16.58
C THR A 277 3.30 25.08 -17.98
N THR A 278 2.58 24.28 -18.77
CA THR A 278 2.14 24.67 -20.12
C THR A 278 1.09 25.78 -20.11
N GLU A 279 0.13 25.79 -19.17
CA GLU A 279 -0.87 26.86 -19.05
C GLU A 279 -0.25 28.22 -18.71
N ILE A 280 0.75 28.24 -17.82
CA ILE A 280 1.50 29.45 -17.47
C ILE A 280 2.26 30.02 -18.68
N SER A 281 2.75 29.15 -19.57
CA SER A 281 3.43 29.55 -20.80
C SER A 281 2.46 30.14 -21.85
N GLY A 282 1.21 29.66 -21.91
CA GLY A 282 0.16 30.12 -22.83
C GLY A 282 -0.36 31.53 -22.53
N LYS A 283 -0.46 31.92 -21.25
CA LYS A 283 -0.92 33.27 -20.83
C LYS A 283 0.10 34.39 -21.08
N ARG A 284 1.34 34.10 -21.48
CA ARG A 284 2.34 35.13 -21.82
C ARG A 284 2.09 35.86 -23.15
N LYS A 285 1.13 35.40 -23.98
CA LYS A 285 0.87 36.00 -25.30
C LYS A 285 -0.20 37.11 -25.33
N SER A 286 -0.87 37.43 -24.21
CA SER A 286 -1.94 38.46 -24.20
C SER A 286 -2.10 39.17 -22.86
N ALA A 287 -1.09 39.91 -22.39
CA ALA A 287 -1.17 40.71 -21.16
C ALA A 287 -0.58 42.12 -21.37
N ASN A 288 -1.35 43.14 -21.01
CA ASN A 288 -1.02 44.57 -21.17
C ASN A 288 0.00 45.07 -20.13
N THR A 289 0.62 46.22 -20.41
CA THR A 289 1.85 46.77 -19.84
C THR A 289 1.87 46.97 -18.31
N TYR A 290 0.74 46.83 -17.61
CA TYR A 290 0.66 46.84 -16.14
C TYR A 290 0.81 45.44 -15.49
N GLU A 291 0.36 44.36 -16.13
CA GLU A 291 0.51 42.99 -15.63
C GLU A 291 1.96 42.48 -15.73
N LYS A 292 2.75 43.03 -16.66
CA LYS A 292 4.19 42.75 -16.79
C LYS A 292 5.01 43.14 -15.56
N LYS A 293 4.53 44.05 -14.70
CA LYS A 293 5.24 44.46 -13.47
C LYS A 293 4.94 43.54 -12.27
N LEU A 294 3.75 42.95 -12.20
CA LEU A 294 3.40 41.96 -11.16
C LEU A 294 3.98 40.58 -11.49
N LEU A 295 3.98 40.20 -12.77
CA LEU A 295 4.66 39.00 -13.30
C LEU A 295 6.19 39.08 -13.16
N LYS A 296 6.79 40.27 -13.10
CA LYS A 296 8.25 40.44 -12.93
C LYS A 296 8.75 40.17 -11.51
N LYS A 297 7.92 40.31 -10.47
CA LYS A 297 8.34 39.97 -9.09
C LYS A 297 8.34 38.45 -8.84
N THR A 298 7.46 37.71 -9.49
CA THR A 298 7.44 36.24 -9.44
C THR A 298 8.38 35.60 -10.48
N ALA A 299 8.60 36.25 -11.64
CA ALA A 299 9.51 35.75 -12.67
C ALA A 299 11.00 36.01 -12.39
N ASN A 300 11.37 37.05 -11.63
CA ASN A 300 12.79 37.31 -11.33
C ASN A 300 13.40 36.34 -10.31
N GLN A 301 12.60 35.55 -9.58
CA GLN A 301 13.10 34.41 -8.77
C GLN A 301 12.91 33.05 -9.45
N MET A 302 12.28 33.00 -10.63
CA MET A 302 12.05 31.80 -11.46
C MET A 302 12.83 31.84 -12.79
N SER A 303 13.94 32.59 -12.84
CA SER A 303 14.75 32.73 -14.06
C SER A 303 15.89 31.72 -14.18
N ASN A 304 16.05 30.78 -13.23
CA ASN A 304 17.14 29.79 -13.24
C ASN A 304 16.75 28.33 -12.90
N CYS A 305 15.48 27.91 -12.98
CA CYS A 305 15.13 26.49 -12.85
C CYS A 305 14.40 26.00 -14.10
N THR A 306 15.12 25.25 -14.93
CA THR A 306 14.63 24.54 -16.12
C THR A 306 14.16 23.11 -15.82
N ASP A 307 14.23 22.68 -14.56
CA ASP A 307 14.02 21.28 -14.16
C ASP A 307 12.63 21.05 -13.56
N LEU A 308 11.85 20.16 -14.20
CA LEU A 308 10.49 19.77 -13.77
C LEU A 308 10.50 19.17 -12.36
N LEU A 309 11.60 18.53 -11.95
CA LEU A 309 11.76 17.99 -10.61
C LEU A 309 11.76 19.11 -9.56
N SER A 310 12.47 20.21 -9.80
CA SER A 310 12.45 21.39 -8.93
C SER A 310 11.06 22.03 -8.84
N ILE A 311 10.29 21.98 -9.93
CA ILE A 311 8.90 22.44 -9.95
C ILE A 311 8.06 21.52 -9.10
N ILE A 312 8.13 20.20 -9.29
CA ILE A 312 7.39 19.21 -8.49
C ILE A 312 7.77 19.33 -7.03
N PHE A 313 9.05 19.41 -6.67
CA PHE A 313 9.51 19.47 -5.28
C PHE A 313 9.06 20.77 -4.62
N SER A 314 9.29 21.91 -5.28
CA SER A 314 8.79 23.19 -4.75
C SER A 314 7.26 23.24 -4.75
N THR A 315 6.59 22.51 -5.64
CA THR A 315 5.14 22.36 -5.68
C THR A 315 4.66 21.44 -4.59
N ILE A 316 5.34 20.37 -4.21
CA ILE A 316 4.95 19.52 -3.08
C ILE A 316 5.19 20.27 -1.76
N GLU A 317 6.32 20.98 -1.67
CA GLU A 317 6.64 21.84 -0.52
C GLU A 317 5.68 23.04 -0.38
N LYS A 318 5.26 23.67 -1.50
CA LYS A 318 4.35 24.84 -1.51
C LYS A 318 2.87 24.45 -1.61
N ARG A 319 2.54 23.46 -2.43
CA ARG A 319 1.24 22.80 -2.58
C ARG A 319 1.22 21.55 -1.70
N LYS A 320 0.92 21.79 -0.43
CA LYS A 320 0.12 20.90 0.42
C LYS A 320 -1.29 20.65 -0.18
N GLU A 321 -1.46 20.71 -1.49
CA GLU A 321 -2.67 21.18 -2.13
C GLU A 321 -3.02 20.38 -3.39
N PHE A 322 -3.05 19.03 -3.42
CA PHE A 322 -3.98 18.28 -4.30
C PHE A 322 -4.16 16.87 -3.72
N ASP A 323 -5.39 16.59 -3.30
CA ASP A 323 -5.86 15.41 -2.54
C ASP A 323 -5.08 15.01 -1.28
N ILE A 324 -4.52 16.02 -0.63
CA ILE A 324 -3.75 15.89 0.60
C ILE A 324 -4.66 16.09 1.80
N ARG A 325 -4.73 15.07 2.67
CA ARG A 325 -5.22 15.23 4.05
C ARG A 325 -4.08 15.78 4.91
N TYR A 326 -4.36 16.89 5.58
CA TYR A 326 -3.47 17.52 6.53
C TYR A 326 -3.74 16.91 7.88
N TYR A 327 -2.75 16.36 8.56
CA TYR A 327 -2.93 15.88 9.94
C TYR A 327 -2.12 16.72 10.91
N CYS A 328 -2.67 16.93 12.09
CA CYS A 328 -1.95 17.56 13.18
C CYS A 328 -0.83 16.66 13.70
N THR A 329 0.36 17.21 13.91
CA THR A 329 1.48 16.47 14.51
C THR A 329 1.28 16.20 16.01
N VAL A 330 0.43 16.98 16.67
CA VAL A 330 0.21 16.96 18.13
C VAL A 330 -1.10 16.26 18.52
N CYS A 331 -2.20 16.50 17.81
CA CYS A 331 -3.51 15.94 18.11
C CYS A 331 -3.80 14.73 17.24
N ASP A 332 -3.97 13.57 17.88
CA ASP A 332 -4.17 12.29 17.21
C ASP A 332 -5.48 12.21 16.41
N ASP A 333 -6.41 13.15 16.68
CA ASP A 333 -7.75 13.13 16.11
C ASP A 333 -8.12 14.25 15.15
N PHE A 334 -7.17 15.12 14.77
CA PHE A 334 -7.45 16.27 13.93
C PHE A 334 -6.79 16.18 12.55
N ASP A 335 -7.61 15.91 11.53
CA ASP A 335 -7.25 16.01 10.11
C ASP A 335 -8.16 16.99 9.36
N LEU A 336 -7.58 17.71 8.42
CA LEU A 336 -8.29 18.66 7.55
C LEU A 336 -8.09 18.28 6.10
N CYS A 337 -9.16 18.26 5.32
CA CYS A 337 -9.02 18.30 3.87
C CYS A 337 -8.49 19.68 3.46
N LYS A 338 -7.91 19.77 2.26
CA LYS A 338 -7.42 21.03 1.67
C LYS A 338 -8.39 22.22 1.84
N LYS A 339 -9.69 21.99 1.64
CA LYS A 339 -10.71 23.05 1.76
C LYS A 339 -10.85 23.53 3.20
N CYS A 340 -10.85 22.63 4.18
CA CYS A 340 -11.02 22.98 5.58
C CYS A 340 -9.76 23.59 6.22
N TYR A 341 -8.55 23.23 5.75
CA TYR A 341 -7.29 23.86 6.18
C TYR A 341 -7.21 25.35 5.82
N ASN A 342 -7.80 25.74 4.68
CA ASN A 342 -7.72 27.09 4.13
C ASN A 342 -8.79 28.06 4.69
N VAL A 343 -9.70 27.59 5.54
CA VAL A 343 -10.72 28.44 6.18
C VAL A 343 -10.25 28.86 7.57
N GLU A 344 -10.19 30.16 7.84
CA GLU A 344 -9.83 30.67 9.16
C GLU A 344 -10.97 30.48 10.19
N PRO A 345 -10.63 30.24 11.48
CA PRO A 345 -9.33 30.50 12.08
C PRO A 345 -8.34 29.32 11.97
N LYS A 346 -7.06 29.66 11.77
CA LYS A 346 -5.95 28.72 11.68
C LYS A 346 -5.84 27.89 12.96
N TYR A 347 -5.80 26.57 12.80
CA TYR A 347 -5.53 25.62 13.87
C TYR A 347 -4.09 25.80 14.40
N GLU A 348 -3.91 25.77 15.73
CA GLU A 348 -2.68 26.21 16.41
C GLU A 348 -1.47 25.26 16.24
N HIS A 349 -1.71 23.99 15.89
CA HIS A 349 -0.65 22.99 15.79
C HIS A 349 -0.13 22.79 14.35
N LYS A 350 1.15 22.45 14.22
CA LYS A 350 1.80 22.11 12.93
C LYS A 350 1.11 20.93 12.25
N MET A 351 0.95 20.99 10.91
CA MET A 351 0.30 19.94 10.11
C MET A 351 1.18 19.45 8.94
N GLU A 352 1.14 18.13 8.66
CA GLU A 352 1.95 17.36 7.67
C GLU A 352 1.06 16.58 6.64
N CYS A 353 1.66 16.00 5.59
CA CYS A 353 1.04 15.41 4.37
C CYS A 353 1.38 13.90 4.18
N SER A 354 0.65 13.14 3.35
CA SER A 354 0.92 11.72 3.03
C SER A 354 2.17 11.55 2.16
N VAL A 355 2.86 10.41 2.30
CA VAL A 355 4.22 10.21 1.77
C VAL A 355 4.42 8.79 1.25
N LEU A 356 5.01 8.64 0.05
CA LEU A 356 5.53 7.36 -0.43
C LEU A 356 6.85 7.04 0.30
N LEU A 357 6.95 5.83 0.85
CA LEU A 357 8.16 5.30 1.48
C LEU A 357 8.93 4.45 0.47
N THR A 358 10.22 4.73 0.31
CA THR A 358 11.22 3.87 -0.35
C THR A 358 11.94 3.07 0.73
N VAL A 359 12.03 1.76 0.55
CA VAL A 359 12.72 0.83 1.45
C VAL A 359 13.91 0.25 0.70
N ASP A 360 15.11 0.44 1.22
CA ASP A 360 16.33 -0.14 0.66
C ASP A 360 16.52 -1.57 1.21
N MET A 361 16.57 -2.54 0.31
CA MET A 361 16.77 -3.96 0.59
C MET A 361 18.04 -4.51 -0.07
N SER A 362 18.92 -3.64 -0.57
CA SER A 362 20.17 -4.03 -1.21
C SER A 362 21.10 -4.78 -0.24
N GLN A 363 22.18 -5.36 -0.76
CA GLN A 363 23.18 -6.04 0.07
C GLN A 363 24.19 -5.02 0.60
N ASP A 364 24.56 -5.12 1.88
CA ASP A 364 25.69 -4.39 2.44
C ASP A 364 26.95 -4.80 1.66
N ASN A 365 27.44 -3.94 0.79
CA ASN A 365 28.83 -4.03 0.36
C ASN A 365 29.66 -3.47 1.52
N GLU A 366 30.30 -4.35 2.28
CA GLU A 366 31.35 -3.99 3.25
C GLU A 366 32.56 -3.37 2.52
N GLU A 367 32.42 -2.15 2.00
CA GLU A 367 33.50 -1.33 1.50
C GLU A 367 33.02 0.12 1.39
N ASN A 368 32.77 0.76 2.54
CA ASN A 368 33.02 2.18 2.77
C ASN A 368 32.87 2.51 4.25
N SER A 369 33.92 2.23 5.02
CA SER A 369 34.12 2.77 6.35
C SER A 369 34.46 4.27 6.24
N LEU A 370 33.46 5.14 6.39
CA LEU A 370 33.69 6.55 6.67
C LEU A 370 32.87 7.00 7.89
N ASN A 371 33.59 7.05 9.01
CA ASN A 371 33.43 7.87 10.21
C ASN A 371 32.03 8.04 10.81
N SER A 372 31.79 7.23 11.83
CA SER A 372 30.97 7.56 12.99
C SER A 372 31.41 8.89 13.62
N ASN A 373 30.70 9.99 13.35
CA ASN A 373 30.58 11.10 14.32
C ASN A 373 29.44 12.11 14.08
N ASP A 374 28.66 12.03 12.99
CA ASP A 374 27.49 12.93 12.82
C ASP A 374 26.17 12.26 13.21
N LYS A 375 26.07 11.83 14.48
CA LYS A 375 24.79 11.54 15.14
C LYS A 375 24.28 12.81 15.83
N SER A 376 23.86 13.80 15.06
CA SER A 376 23.08 14.93 15.55
C SER A 376 22.68 15.81 14.36
N ILE A 377 21.38 16.02 14.19
CA ILE A 377 20.69 16.84 13.16
C ILE A 377 19.95 15.97 12.13
N ALA A 378 18.97 15.20 12.63
CA ALA A 378 17.91 14.59 11.83
C ALA A 378 16.62 14.66 12.66
N SER A 379 16.00 15.84 12.74
CA SER A 379 14.76 16.02 13.52
C SER A 379 13.83 17.10 12.99
N THR A 380 13.88 17.45 11.71
CA THR A 380 12.87 18.35 11.15
C THR A 380 12.64 18.06 9.69
N LEU A 381 11.73 17.14 9.42
CA LEU A 381 10.85 17.00 8.25
C LEU A 381 10.38 15.53 8.22
N LEU A 382 9.40 15.24 9.08
CA LEU A 382 8.68 13.97 9.12
C LEU A 382 7.43 14.06 8.24
#